data_AF-A0A384L4A0-F1
#
_entry.id   AF-A0A384L4A0-F1
#
_cell.length_a   1.000
_cell.length_b   1.000
_cell.length_c   1.000
_cell.angle_alpha   90.00
_cell.angle_beta   90.00
_cell.angle_gamma   90.00
#
_symmetry.space_group_name_H-M   'P 1'
#
loop_
_entity.id
_entity.type
_entity.pdbx_description
1 polymer ?
#
loop_
_entity_poly.entity_id
_entity_poly.type
_entity_poly.pdbx_seq_one_letter_code
_entity_poly.pdbx_strand_id
1 'polypeptide(L)'
;MSRLSRICGFSGVSAVNAISELFRPQAPHGGRRKVLYFLNLGKFHVYEQLLLEECLYRMSSLLSQGQNNVGFVLINDTYSSAKEQQGKDGLTSSENKCVVFGISGKVSNFIKDVNYIGKNNIALIRRYTGGGTVYINNNCLMFSLILPLHFAEERQLYPCNVTEWVFNSFYHPVFNSPSGEEEKEEEEKKKKKKKNSNKFYHHENDYVHHSYDHVKDEIIMRKVGGNAQAFSKNYFVHHTSFLWSCDYDEMERVIVNPSKQPQYRNKRNHRDFLTSMEECLPGRGNTPMGLIGKFVSNIRRLINQRNDKNNYSLWQFNEIHLGIHGNSPIAEGAQIFDQVHTVDVDIWKKLFRSFSSSEETKNLRSTRLLDPLGKVISDDAFCEPSFILR
;
A
#
# COMPACT_ATOMS: atom_id res chain seq x y z
N MET A 1 28.11 7.57 -0.56
CA MET A 1 27.65 8.96 -0.81
C MET A 1 26.49 8.92 -1.80
N SER A 2 25.25 9.02 -1.33
CA SER A 2 24.09 9.17 -2.22
C SER A 2 24.17 10.54 -2.91
N ARG A 3 24.16 10.58 -4.25
CA ARG A 3 24.06 11.84 -4.98
C ARG A 3 22.62 12.35 -4.84
N LEU A 4 22.42 13.39 -4.02
CA LEU A 4 21.18 14.16 -4.02
C LEU A 4 21.05 14.87 -5.38
N SER A 5 20.00 14.56 -6.13
CA SER A 5 19.57 15.34 -7.28
C SER A 5 18.32 16.13 -6.89
N ARG A 6 18.36 17.47 -7.03
CA ARG A 6 17.19 18.34 -6.86
C ARG A 6 16.59 18.59 -8.24
N ILE A 7 15.28 18.34 -8.39
CA ILE A 7 14.51 18.67 -9.59
C ILE A 7 13.55 19.81 -9.20
N CYS A 8 13.76 21.01 -9.73
CA CYS A 8 12.98 22.22 -9.38
C CYS A 8 12.14 22.72 -10.58
N GLY A 9 10.91 23.17 -10.29
CA GLY A 9 10.17 24.24 -10.99
C GLY A 9 10.12 24.21 -12.52
N PHE A 10 9.14 23.50 -13.08
CA PHE A 10 8.89 23.46 -14.52
C PHE A 10 7.41 23.68 -14.89
N SER A 11 7.16 24.26 -16.07
CA SER A 11 5.84 24.43 -16.71
C SER A 11 5.17 23.09 -17.02
N GLY A 12 3.86 23.03 -17.29
CA GLY A 12 3.08 21.78 -17.36
C GLY A 12 3.66 20.67 -18.27
N VAL A 13 4.12 21.02 -19.48
CA VAL A 13 4.79 20.07 -20.40
C VAL A 13 6.19 19.70 -19.90
N SER A 14 6.89 20.66 -19.32
CA SER A 14 8.25 20.50 -18.80
C SER A 14 8.30 19.64 -17.52
N ALA A 15 7.24 19.66 -16.70
CA ALA A 15 7.11 18.81 -15.51
C ALA A 15 6.91 17.33 -15.87
N VAL A 16 6.07 17.01 -16.85
CA VAL A 16 5.92 15.63 -17.34
C VAL A 16 7.25 15.14 -17.90
N ASN A 17 7.97 15.96 -18.67
CA ASN A 17 9.29 15.61 -19.18
C ASN A 17 10.31 15.38 -18.05
N ALA A 18 10.33 16.22 -17.01
CA ALA A 18 11.20 16.06 -15.85
C ALA A 18 10.89 14.76 -15.07
N ILE A 19 9.61 14.42 -14.88
CA ILE A 19 9.17 13.15 -14.28
C ILE A 19 9.53 11.96 -15.17
N SER A 20 9.32 12.09 -16.47
CA SER A 20 9.68 11.05 -17.44
C SER A 20 11.19 10.81 -17.46
N GLU A 21 12.03 11.83 -17.29
CA GLU A 21 13.47 11.64 -17.11
C GLU A 21 13.80 11.01 -15.76
N LEU A 22 13.13 11.42 -14.67
CA LEU A 22 13.27 10.78 -13.37
C LEU A 22 13.02 9.28 -13.49
N PHE A 23 11.97 8.85 -14.20
CA PHE A 23 11.60 7.43 -14.34
C PHE A 23 12.33 6.68 -15.46
N ARG A 24 13.19 7.34 -16.24
CA ARG A 24 14.00 6.74 -17.32
C ARG A 24 15.51 6.94 -17.08
N PRO A 25 16.06 6.54 -15.94
CA PRO A 25 17.49 6.72 -15.67
C PRO A 25 18.38 6.03 -16.73
N GLN A 26 19.39 6.74 -17.22
CA GLN A 26 20.36 6.22 -18.20
C GLN A 26 21.42 5.32 -17.54
N ALA A 27 21.85 4.28 -18.25
CA ALA A 27 22.98 3.44 -17.87
C ALA A 27 24.31 4.04 -18.37
N PRO A 28 25.46 3.82 -17.68
CA PRO A 28 26.74 4.44 -18.04
C PRO A 28 27.29 4.02 -19.41
N HIS A 29 26.92 2.82 -19.88
CA HIS A 29 27.42 2.22 -21.11
C HIS A 29 26.38 2.19 -22.24
N GLY A 30 25.33 3.01 -22.14
CA GLY A 30 24.18 2.99 -23.06
C GLY A 30 23.07 2.04 -22.57
N GLY A 31 21.82 2.35 -22.95
CA GLY A 31 20.61 1.68 -22.46
C GLY A 31 19.97 2.36 -21.25
N ARG A 32 18.80 1.87 -20.82
CA ARG A 32 18.07 2.40 -19.66
C ARG A 32 18.09 1.41 -18.51
N ARG A 33 18.17 1.92 -17.27
CA ARG A 33 18.15 1.08 -16.05
C ARG A 33 16.73 0.66 -15.70
N LYS A 34 16.59 -0.54 -15.15
CA LYS A 34 15.36 -0.96 -14.47
C LYS A 34 15.36 -0.36 -13.07
N VAL A 35 14.24 0.18 -12.62
CA VAL A 35 14.19 0.93 -11.36
C VAL A 35 12.89 0.68 -10.62
N LEU A 36 13.03 0.46 -9.32
CA LEU A 36 11.92 0.41 -8.37
C LEU A 36 11.99 1.66 -7.49
N TYR A 37 10.93 2.45 -7.46
CA TYR A 37 10.85 3.63 -6.61
C TYR A 37 10.05 3.35 -5.35
N PHE A 38 10.57 3.78 -4.21
CA PHE A 38 9.86 3.82 -2.94
C PHE A 38 9.32 5.23 -2.68
N LEU A 39 8.05 5.33 -2.29
CA LEU A 39 7.38 6.58 -1.90
C LEU A 39 6.64 6.38 -0.57
N ASN A 40 6.93 7.26 0.40
CA ASN A 40 6.18 7.33 1.65
C ASN A 40 5.04 8.34 1.55
N LEU A 41 3.80 7.86 1.61
CA LEU A 41 2.58 8.65 1.53
C LEU A 41 1.87 8.78 2.90
N GLY A 42 2.54 8.58 4.03
CA GLY A 42 1.91 8.62 5.36
C GLY A 42 1.12 9.89 5.71
N LYS A 43 1.41 11.03 5.06
CA LYS A 43 0.63 12.28 5.24
C LYS A 43 -0.54 12.42 4.26
N PHE A 44 -0.65 11.56 3.26
CA PHE A 44 -1.72 11.60 2.27
C PHE A 44 -2.97 10.95 2.83
N HIS A 45 -4.12 11.56 2.55
CA HIS A 45 -5.39 10.87 2.72
C HIS A 45 -5.46 9.64 1.78
N VAL A 46 -6.19 8.58 2.16
CA VAL A 46 -6.31 7.35 1.35
C VAL A 46 -6.85 7.64 -0.04
N TYR A 47 -7.73 8.63 -0.17
CA TYR A 47 -8.22 9.10 -1.46
C TYR A 47 -7.09 9.58 -2.37
N GLU A 48 -6.21 10.44 -1.87
CA GLU A 48 -5.09 10.97 -2.64
C GLU A 48 -4.05 9.91 -2.99
N GLN A 49 -3.79 8.98 -2.06
CA GLN A 49 -3.00 7.80 -2.37
C GLN A 49 -3.58 7.07 -3.58
N LEU A 50 -4.88 6.75 -3.58
CA LEU A 50 -5.51 6.00 -4.67
C LEU A 50 -5.47 6.78 -6.00
N LEU A 51 -5.57 8.11 -5.97
CA LEU A 51 -5.41 8.96 -7.16
C LEU A 51 -3.99 8.87 -7.73
N LEU A 52 -2.97 9.01 -6.88
CA LEU A 52 -1.58 8.91 -7.29
C LEU A 52 -1.22 7.48 -7.74
N GLU A 53 -1.69 6.47 -7.02
CA GLU A 53 -1.47 5.05 -7.30
C GLU A 53 -2.06 4.66 -8.67
N GLU A 54 -3.30 5.08 -8.96
CA GLU A 54 -3.91 4.87 -10.27
C GLU A 54 -3.15 5.60 -11.38
N CYS A 55 -2.78 6.86 -11.12
CA CYS A 55 -2.00 7.67 -12.06
C CYS A 55 -0.68 6.97 -12.44
N LEU A 56 0.11 6.55 -11.44
CA LEU A 56 1.36 5.83 -11.65
C LEU A 56 1.12 4.51 -12.38
N TYR A 57 0.12 3.73 -11.99
CA TYR A 57 -0.21 2.46 -12.62
C TYR A 57 -0.60 2.61 -14.09
N ARG A 58 -1.50 3.56 -14.42
CA ARG A 58 -1.97 3.80 -15.79
C ARG A 58 -0.90 4.43 -16.67
N MET A 59 -0.06 5.29 -16.10
CA MET A 59 0.98 5.99 -16.85
C MET A 59 2.30 5.24 -16.92
N SER A 60 2.51 4.15 -16.17
CA SER A 60 3.81 3.46 -16.09
C SER A 60 4.42 3.13 -17.46
N SER A 61 3.62 2.66 -18.43
CA SER A 61 4.11 2.37 -19.79
C SER A 61 4.40 3.63 -20.62
N LEU A 62 3.65 4.71 -20.43
CA LEU A 62 3.88 6.00 -21.09
C LEU A 62 5.14 6.67 -20.54
N LEU A 63 5.30 6.65 -19.21
CA LEU A 63 6.42 7.23 -18.48
C LEU A 63 7.74 6.55 -18.83
N SER A 64 7.72 5.23 -19.05
CA SER A 64 8.90 4.50 -19.53
C SER A 64 9.08 4.52 -21.04
N GLN A 65 8.05 4.90 -21.81
CA GLN A 65 7.98 4.75 -23.27
C GLN A 65 8.29 3.32 -23.75
N GLY A 66 8.10 2.31 -22.89
CA GLY A 66 8.54 0.93 -23.14
C GLY A 66 10.06 0.74 -23.23
N GLN A 67 10.86 1.78 -22.96
CA GLN A 67 12.32 1.76 -23.05
C GLN A 67 12.99 1.21 -21.79
N ASN A 68 12.27 1.19 -20.66
CA ASN A 68 12.76 0.64 -19.41
C ASN A 68 11.62 0.14 -18.52
N ASN A 69 12.02 -0.55 -17.45
CA ASN A 69 11.09 -1.16 -16.53
C ASN A 69 11.11 -0.35 -15.23
N VAL A 70 10.08 0.48 -15.06
CA VAL A 70 9.84 1.24 -13.84
C VAL A 70 8.84 0.49 -12.97
N GLY A 71 9.04 0.44 -11.66
CA GLY A 71 8.05 -0.02 -10.69
C GLY A 71 7.96 0.95 -9.51
N PHE A 72 6.91 0.82 -8.71
CA PHE A 72 6.65 1.66 -7.55
C PHE A 72 6.22 0.84 -6.34
N VAL A 73 6.72 1.25 -5.17
CA VAL A 73 6.34 0.76 -3.85
C VAL A 73 5.83 1.97 -3.08
N LEU A 74 4.53 1.99 -2.81
CA LEU A 74 3.91 3.07 -2.04
C LEU A 74 3.57 2.53 -0.65
N ILE A 75 3.82 3.34 0.38
CA ILE A 75 3.35 3.04 1.74
C ILE A 75 2.48 4.18 2.26
N ASN A 76 1.49 3.84 3.08
CA ASN A 76 0.72 4.84 3.83
C ASN A 76 0.40 4.30 5.23
N ASP A 77 1.04 4.90 6.23
CA ASP A 77 0.78 4.63 7.64
C ASP A 77 -0.23 5.64 8.17
N THR A 78 -1.51 5.26 8.09
CA THR A 78 -2.62 6.09 8.57
C THR A 78 -2.74 6.08 10.11
N TYR A 79 -2.11 5.10 10.78
CA TYR A 79 -2.19 4.94 12.23
C TYR A 79 -1.20 5.84 12.97
N SER A 80 0.09 5.75 12.66
CA SER A 80 1.09 6.58 13.35
C SER A 80 0.93 8.05 13.00
N SER A 81 0.57 8.36 11.74
CA SER A 81 0.40 9.74 11.28
C SER A 81 -0.71 10.48 12.01
N ALA A 82 -1.80 9.78 12.37
CA ALA A 82 -2.87 10.35 13.19
C ALA A 82 -2.41 10.64 14.62
N LYS A 83 -1.61 9.75 15.23
CA LYS A 83 -1.05 9.96 16.57
C LYS A 83 -0.07 11.12 16.64
N GLU A 84 0.74 11.33 15.60
CA GLU A 84 1.67 12.47 15.53
C GLU A 84 0.95 13.82 15.48
N GLN A 85 -0.21 13.90 14.81
CA GLN A 85 -0.97 15.13 14.64
C GLN A 85 -1.72 15.54 15.92
N GLN A 86 -2.08 14.60 16.79
CA GLN A 86 -2.71 14.91 18.09
C GLN A 86 -1.77 15.62 19.07
N GLY A 87 -0.44 15.57 18.85
CA GLY A 87 0.57 16.13 19.76
C GLY A 87 1.08 17.54 19.45
N LYS A 88 0.66 18.18 18.33
CA LYS A 88 1.12 19.52 17.93
C LYS A 88 -0.09 20.40 17.58
N ASP A 89 -0.33 21.42 18.41
CA ASP A 89 -1.18 22.60 18.21
C ASP A 89 -2.41 22.43 17.29
N GLY A 90 -3.58 22.14 17.87
CA GLY A 90 -4.93 22.67 17.56
C GLY A 90 -5.46 22.78 16.11
N LEU A 91 -4.68 22.45 15.10
CA LEU A 91 -5.03 22.51 13.69
C LEU A 91 -5.65 21.16 13.36
N THR A 92 -6.94 21.19 13.05
CA THR A 92 -7.81 20.04 12.75
C THR A 92 -7.07 18.91 12.06
N SER A 93 -6.90 17.79 12.77
CA SER A 93 -6.32 16.55 12.25
C SER A 93 -7.02 16.16 10.95
N SER A 94 -6.26 15.82 9.91
CA SER A 94 -6.89 15.24 8.73
C SER A 94 -7.40 13.85 9.09
N GLU A 95 -8.70 13.70 9.27
CA GLU A 95 -9.31 12.43 9.62
C GLU A 95 -9.34 11.54 8.38
N ASN A 96 -8.49 10.50 8.33
CA ASN A 96 -8.48 9.52 7.25
C ASN A 96 -9.61 8.50 7.42
N LYS A 97 -10.84 9.02 7.54
CA LYS A 97 -12.07 8.24 7.66
C LYS A 97 -12.71 8.06 6.30
N CYS A 98 -12.68 6.85 5.79
CA CYS A 98 -13.28 6.57 4.49
C CYS A 98 -13.80 5.14 4.34
N VAL A 99 -14.79 4.99 3.48
CA VAL A 99 -15.24 3.70 2.95
C VAL A 99 -14.76 3.58 1.51
N VAL A 100 -13.92 2.59 1.24
CA VAL A 100 -13.38 2.34 -0.09
C VAL A 100 -14.06 1.14 -0.73
N PHE A 101 -14.86 1.40 -1.76
CA PHE A 101 -15.56 0.40 -2.56
C PHE A 101 -14.68 -0.08 -3.72
N GLY A 102 -14.79 -1.37 -4.06
CA GLY A 102 -14.21 -1.89 -5.30
C GLY A 102 -14.87 -1.26 -6.54
N ILE A 103 -14.23 -1.39 -7.70
CA ILE A 103 -14.68 -0.74 -8.94
C ILE A 103 -16.13 -1.07 -9.34
N SER A 104 -16.62 -2.27 -8.98
CA SER A 104 -18.01 -2.73 -9.22
C SER A 104 -18.92 -2.65 -7.99
N GLY A 105 -18.42 -2.09 -6.87
CA GLY A 105 -19.15 -1.97 -5.63
C GLY A 105 -20.26 -0.92 -5.70
N LYS A 106 -21.45 -1.26 -5.19
CA LYS A 106 -22.59 -0.34 -5.07
C LYS A 106 -22.72 0.13 -3.63
N VAL A 107 -22.75 1.45 -3.40
CA VAL A 107 -22.79 2.05 -2.05
C VAL A 107 -23.91 1.47 -1.19
N SER A 108 -25.12 1.34 -1.76
CA SER A 108 -26.31 0.78 -1.10
C SER A 108 -26.13 -0.64 -0.55
N ASN A 109 -25.16 -1.41 -1.04
CA ASN A 109 -24.94 -2.79 -0.63
C ASN A 109 -23.99 -2.92 0.56
N PHE A 110 -23.28 -1.85 0.93
CA PHE A 110 -22.21 -1.91 1.91
C PHE A 110 -22.37 -0.91 3.05
N ILE A 111 -23.06 0.21 2.83
CA ILE A 111 -23.29 1.22 3.86
C ILE A 111 -24.48 0.85 4.74
N LYS A 112 -24.32 1.02 6.06
CA LYS A 112 -25.36 0.74 7.04
C LYS A 112 -26.06 2.01 7.53
N ASP A 113 -25.31 3.03 7.98
CA ASP A 113 -25.85 4.28 8.49
C ASP A 113 -25.32 5.49 7.71
N VAL A 114 -26.13 5.97 6.75
CA VAL A 114 -25.82 7.14 5.92
C VAL A 114 -25.75 8.43 6.73
N ASN A 115 -26.59 8.57 7.76
CA ASN A 115 -26.62 9.78 8.58
C ASN A 115 -25.34 9.87 9.43
N TYR A 116 -24.90 8.74 9.98
CA TYR A 116 -23.63 8.66 10.69
C TYR A 116 -22.45 9.01 9.77
N ILE A 117 -22.42 8.50 8.55
CA ILE A 117 -21.38 8.82 7.55
C ILE A 117 -21.32 10.31 7.27
N GLY A 118 -22.46 10.94 6.99
CA GLY A 118 -22.52 12.38 6.73
C GLY A 118 -22.10 13.22 7.95
N LYS A 119 -22.56 12.85 9.15
CA LYS A 119 -22.24 13.57 10.39
C LYS A 119 -20.76 13.49 10.78
N ASN A 120 -20.09 12.39 10.45
CA ASN A 120 -18.68 12.14 10.78
C ASN A 120 -17.73 12.35 9.59
N ASN A 121 -18.18 13.03 8.52
CA ASN A 121 -17.38 13.36 7.34
C ASN A 121 -16.64 12.15 6.73
N ILE A 122 -17.26 10.96 6.74
CA ILE A 122 -16.63 9.74 6.24
C ILE A 122 -16.68 9.76 4.71
N ALA A 123 -15.52 9.84 4.06
CA ALA A 123 -15.43 9.90 2.60
C ALA A 123 -15.85 8.57 1.95
N LEU A 124 -16.65 8.63 0.89
CA LEU A 124 -17.04 7.46 0.11
C LEU A 124 -16.24 7.43 -1.19
N ILE A 125 -15.43 6.39 -1.39
CA ILE A 125 -14.44 6.33 -2.47
C ILE A 125 -14.63 5.07 -3.29
N ARG A 126 -14.85 5.20 -4.59
CA ARG A 126 -14.67 4.06 -5.51
C ARG A 126 -13.20 3.99 -5.91
N ARG A 127 -12.54 2.86 -5.70
CA ARG A 127 -11.18 2.60 -6.21
C ARG A 127 -11.21 1.97 -7.60
N TYR A 128 -10.07 2.02 -8.27
CA TYR A 128 -9.89 1.49 -9.63
C TYR A 128 -9.60 -0.02 -9.71
N THR A 129 -9.38 -0.69 -8.57
CA THR A 129 -9.17 -2.14 -8.48
C THR A 129 -10.47 -2.88 -8.10
N GLY A 130 -10.52 -4.18 -8.38
CA GLY A 130 -11.63 -5.05 -7.98
C GLY A 130 -11.62 -5.37 -6.49
N GLY A 131 -12.52 -6.25 -6.05
CA GLY A 131 -12.59 -6.76 -4.67
C GLY A 131 -13.68 -6.11 -3.80
N GLY A 132 -13.66 -6.43 -2.51
CA GLY A 132 -14.68 -6.00 -1.55
C GLY A 132 -14.55 -4.55 -1.08
N THR A 133 -15.37 -4.19 -0.10
CA THR A 133 -15.38 -2.86 0.54
C THR A 133 -14.56 -2.91 1.82
N VAL A 134 -13.82 -1.84 2.10
CA VAL A 134 -13.06 -1.66 3.35
C VAL A 134 -13.44 -0.34 4.01
N TYR A 135 -13.48 -0.36 5.34
CA TYR A 135 -13.59 0.85 6.15
C TYR A 135 -12.21 1.16 6.75
N ILE A 136 -11.80 2.42 6.67
CA ILE A 136 -10.52 2.90 7.19
C ILE A 136 -10.82 4.09 8.09
N ASN A 137 -10.23 4.09 9.28
CA ASN A 137 -10.28 5.19 10.25
C ASN A 137 -8.93 5.27 10.97
N ASN A 138 -7.92 5.86 10.33
CA ASN A 138 -6.59 6.08 10.94
C ASN A 138 -6.02 4.83 11.63
N ASN A 139 -6.26 3.65 11.05
CA ASN A 139 -6.04 2.38 11.71
C ASN A 139 -5.38 1.35 10.78
N CYS A 140 -4.90 1.79 9.63
CA CYS A 140 -4.39 0.92 8.59
C CYS A 140 -2.93 1.23 8.25
N LEU A 141 -2.18 0.16 7.98
CA LEU A 141 -0.89 0.21 7.31
C LEU A 141 -1.08 -0.31 5.88
N MET A 142 -0.94 0.58 4.89
CA MET A 142 -1.22 0.28 3.50
C MET A 142 0.06 0.19 2.67
N PHE A 143 0.08 -0.76 1.75
CA PHE A 143 1.20 -0.99 0.83
C PHE A 143 0.65 -1.17 -0.59
N SER A 144 1.34 -0.61 -1.58
CA SER A 144 0.99 -0.77 -2.98
C SER A 144 2.22 -1.12 -3.80
N LEU A 145 2.16 -2.25 -4.50
CA LEU A 145 3.19 -2.72 -5.41
C LEU A 145 2.68 -2.53 -6.84
N ILE A 146 3.20 -1.53 -7.55
CA ILE A 146 2.96 -1.32 -8.97
C ILE A 146 4.19 -1.84 -9.70
N LEU A 147 4.10 -3.06 -10.23
CA LEU A 147 5.24 -3.76 -10.79
C LEU A 147 4.96 -4.15 -12.24
N PRO A 148 5.98 -4.13 -13.09
CA PRO A 148 5.81 -4.69 -14.41
C PRO A 148 5.70 -6.22 -14.32
N LEU A 149 4.98 -6.84 -15.26
CA LEU A 149 4.76 -8.29 -15.26
C LEU A 149 6.05 -9.11 -15.34
N HIS A 150 7.08 -8.56 -16.00
CA HIS A 150 8.39 -9.20 -16.10
C HIS A 150 9.23 -9.03 -14.80
N PHE A 151 8.72 -8.36 -13.76
CA PHE A 151 9.40 -8.29 -12.47
C PHE A 151 9.63 -9.69 -11.89
N ALA A 152 8.76 -10.65 -12.22
CA ALA A 152 8.95 -12.07 -11.92
C ALA A 152 8.75 -12.93 -13.18
N GLU A 153 9.56 -12.70 -14.22
CA GLU A 153 9.53 -13.42 -15.51
C GLU A 153 9.34 -14.95 -15.37
N GLU A 154 10.06 -15.59 -14.45
CA GLU A 154 10.02 -17.04 -14.23
C GLU A 154 8.67 -17.56 -13.68
N ARG A 155 7.87 -16.68 -13.05
CA ARG A 155 6.66 -17.09 -12.31
C ARG A 155 5.37 -17.02 -13.11
N GLN A 156 5.37 -16.34 -14.26
CA GLN A 156 4.15 -16.00 -15.04
C GLN A 156 3.00 -15.52 -14.12
N LEU A 157 3.00 -14.25 -13.78
CA LEU A 157 2.04 -13.69 -12.83
C LEU A 157 0.66 -13.48 -13.46
N TYR A 158 -0.38 -13.96 -12.78
CA TYR A 158 -1.78 -13.86 -13.13
C TYR A 158 -2.62 -13.46 -11.90
N PRO A 159 -3.86 -12.99 -12.09
CA PRO A 159 -4.74 -12.65 -10.97
C PRO A 159 -4.93 -13.76 -9.92
N CYS A 160 -4.81 -15.03 -10.32
CA CYS A 160 -5.02 -16.18 -9.42
C CYS A 160 -3.81 -16.52 -8.54
N ASN A 161 -2.58 -16.11 -8.91
CA ASN A 161 -1.35 -16.50 -8.20
C ASN A 161 -0.56 -15.31 -7.61
N VAL A 162 -0.88 -14.08 -8.01
CA VAL A 162 -0.08 -12.92 -7.62
C VAL A 162 -0.19 -12.61 -6.13
N THR A 163 -1.33 -12.86 -5.48
CA THR A 163 -1.49 -12.65 -4.02
C THR A 163 -0.61 -13.59 -3.21
N GLU A 164 -0.57 -14.87 -3.59
CA GLU A 164 0.34 -15.85 -3.00
C GLU A 164 1.81 -15.43 -3.23
N TRP A 165 2.17 -15.09 -4.47
CA TRP A 165 3.53 -14.70 -4.81
C TRP A 165 3.97 -13.44 -4.04
N VAL A 166 3.10 -12.43 -3.96
CA VAL A 166 3.37 -11.20 -3.19
C VAL A 166 3.56 -11.54 -1.72
N PHE A 167 2.67 -12.37 -1.15
CA PHE A 167 2.80 -12.77 0.24
C PHE A 167 4.14 -13.48 0.50
N ASN A 168 4.44 -14.54 -0.24
CA ASN A 168 5.63 -15.35 -0.03
C ASN A 168 6.92 -14.55 -0.26
N SER A 169 6.93 -13.62 -1.22
CA SER A 169 8.13 -12.85 -1.57
C SER A 169 8.34 -11.66 -0.64
N PHE A 170 7.28 -10.87 -0.39
CA PHE A 170 7.40 -9.56 0.26
C PHE A 170 7.02 -9.58 1.75
N TYR A 171 5.99 -10.33 2.13
CA TYR A 171 5.39 -10.24 3.46
C TYR A 171 5.77 -11.39 4.40
N HIS A 172 5.88 -12.62 3.91
CA HIS A 172 6.25 -13.77 4.72
C HIS A 172 7.57 -13.57 5.47
N PRO A 173 8.66 -13.07 4.84
CA PRO A 173 9.90 -12.78 5.57
C PRO A 173 9.77 -11.65 6.60
N VAL A 174 8.77 -10.77 6.45
CA VAL A 174 8.55 -9.63 7.35
C VAL A 174 7.82 -10.09 8.62
N PHE A 175 6.83 -10.96 8.46
CA PHE A 175 5.95 -11.38 9.55
C PHE A 175 6.39 -12.66 10.26
N ASN A 176 7.05 -13.59 9.56
CA ASN A 176 7.32 -14.94 10.07
C ASN A 176 8.81 -15.24 10.28
N SER A 177 9.71 -14.25 10.11
CA SER A 177 11.12 -14.44 10.45
C SER A 177 11.31 -14.38 11.97
N PRO A 178 12.17 -15.23 12.56
CA PRO A 178 12.46 -15.15 13.98
C PRO A 178 13.00 -13.75 14.30
N SER A 179 12.42 -13.09 15.30
CA SER A 179 13.10 -11.94 15.92
C SER A 179 14.42 -12.44 16.49
N GLY A 180 15.53 -11.71 16.32
CA GLY A 180 16.88 -12.15 16.73
C GLY A 180 17.08 -12.53 18.21
N GLU A 181 16.04 -12.48 19.03
CA GLU A 181 15.99 -13.05 20.39
C GLU A 181 15.72 -14.57 20.38
N GLU A 182 15.09 -15.13 19.34
CA GLU A 182 14.74 -16.56 19.26
C GLU A 182 15.91 -17.45 18.83
N GLU A 183 16.90 -16.90 18.13
CA GLU A 183 18.10 -17.66 17.68
C GLU A 183 19.00 -18.12 18.85
N LYS A 184 18.94 -17.45 20.02
CA LYS A 184 19.78 -17.81 21.18
C LYS A 184 19.18 -18.90 22.08
N GLU A 185 17.91 -19.25 21.91
CA GLU A 185 17.25 -20.31 22.71
C GLU A 185 17.00 -21.62 21.92
N GLU A 186 17.43 -21.69 20.66
CA GLU A 186 16.99 -22.73 19.73
C GLU A 186 17.65 -24.12 19.89
N GLU A 187 18.67 -24.25 20.74
CA GLU A 187 19.30 -25.57 20.95
C GLU A 187 18.63 -26.41 22.04
N GLU A 188 17.92 -25.85 23.03
CA GLU A 188 17.33 -26.64 24.13
C GLU A 188 15.80 -26.83 24.09
N LYS A 189 15.03 -26.01 23.36
CA LYS A 189 13.54 -26.04 23.43
C LYS A 189 12.82 -26.84 22.33
N LYS A 190 13.54 -27.68 21.56
CA LYS A 190 13.00 -28.39 20.36
C LYS A 190 11.91 -29.45 20.63
N LYS A 191 11.57 -29.78 21.88
CA LYS A 191 10.51 -30.78 22.19
C LYS A 191 9.23 -30.24 22.86
N LYS A 192 9.18 -28.98 23.33
CA LYS A 192 7.97 -28.39 23.97
C LYS A 192 7.36 -27.19 23.22
N LYS A 193 8.06 -26.57 22.26
CA LYS A 193 7.61 -25.36 21.52
C LYS A 193 6.75 -25.63 20.26
N LYS A 194 6.14 -26.82 20.08
CA LYS A 194 5.28 -27.10 18.90
C LYS A 194 3.86 -26.51 18.99
N LYS A 195 3.52 -25.75 20.05
CA LYS A 195 2.17 -25.21 20.30
C LYS A 195 2.05 -23.68 20.32
N ASN A 196 3.13 -22.92 20.12
CA ASN A 196 3.09 -21.45 19.99
C ASN A 196 3.35 -21.02 18.55
N SER A 197 2.43 -21.31 17.63
CA SER A 197 2.57 -20.95 16.21
C SER A 197 1.63 -19.81 15.82
N ASN A 198 1.80 -18.63 16.43
CA ASN A 198 1.25 -17.41 15.84
C ASN A 198 2.00 -17.17 14.53
N LYS A 199 1.31 -17.39 13.41
CA LYS A 199 1.89 -17.29 12.07
C LYS A 199 0.91 -16.60 11.13
N PHE A 200 1.48 -15.84 10.21
CA PHE A 200 0.74 -15.17 9.15
C PHE A 200 0.79 -16.01 7.87
N TYR A 201 -0.33 -16.03 7.15
CA TYR A 201 -0.48 -16.76 5.89
C TYR A 201 -1.24 -15.92 4.87
N HIS A 202 -1.09 -16.26 3.60
CA HIS A 202 -2.09 -15.88 2.60
C HIS A 202 -3.21 -16.92 2.60
N HIS A 203 -4.44 -16.47 2.34
CA HIS A 203 -5.58 -17.32 2.13
C HIS A 203 -6.53 -16.64 1.14
N GLU A 204 -6.68 -17.23 -0.05
CA GLU A 204 -7.38 -16.61 -1.17
C GLU A 204 -6.81 -15.20 -1.49
N ASN A 205 -7.64 -14.15 -1.40
CA ASN A 205 -7.23 -12.76 -1.61
C ASN A 205 -6.92 -12.02 -0.30
N ASP A 206 -6.81 -12.72 0.82
CA ASP A 206 -6.65 -12.13 2.14
C ASP A 206 -5.37 -12.61 2.82
N TYR A 207 -4.90 -11.82 3.79
CA TYR A 207 -3.85 -12.24 4.71
C TYR A 207 -4.47 -12.51 6.07
N VAL A 208 -4.10 -13.65 6.65
CA VAL A 208 -4.73 -14.21 7.84
C VAL A 208 -3.69 -14.52 8.91
N HIS A 209 -4.11 -14.38 10.16
CA HIS A 209 -3.38 -14.85 11.32
C HIS A 209 -4.02 -16.14 11.80
N HIS A 210 -3.19 -17.15 12.08
CA HIS A 210 -3.60 -18.39 12.74
C HIS A 210 -3.27 -18.30 14.22
N SER A 211 -4.30 -18.36 15.07
CA SER A 211 -4.18 -18.51 16.51
C SER A 211 -4.77 -19.85 16.93
N TYR A 212 -4.18 -20.51 17.92
CA TYR A 212 -4.71 -21.77 18.44
C TYR A 212 -5.59 -21.51 19.67
N ASP A 213 -6.83 -22.01 19.62
CA ASP A 213 -7.75 -21.99 20.74
C ASP A 213 -7.55 -23.24 21.59
N HIS A 214 -6.93 -23.07 22.76
CA HIS A 214 -6.66 -24.16 23.69
C HIS A 214 -7.92 -24.77 24.31
N VAL A 215 -9.03 -24.04 24.35
CA VAL A 215 -10.30 -24.50 24.92
C VAL A 215 -11.02 -25.41 23.93
N LYS A 216 -11.00 -25.04 22.64
CA LYS A 216 -11.67 -25.78 21.57
C LYS A 216 -10.77 -26.79 20.84
N ASP A 217 -9.47 -26.79 21.14
CA ASP A 217 -8.46 -27.60 20.45
C ASP A 217 -8.49 -27.39 18.92
N GLU A 218 -8.65 -26.14 18.47
CA GLU A 218 -8.76 -25.78 17.05
C GLU A 218 -7.91 -24.58 16.65
N ILE A 219 -7.59 -24.47 15.36
CA ILE A 219 -6.94 -23.28 14.80
C ILE A 219 -8.03 -22.30 14.37
N ILE A 220 -8.01 -21.11 14.95
CA ILE A 220 -8.84 -19.99 14.55
C ILE A 220 -8.08 -19.16 13.51
N MET A 221 -8.70 -19.00 12.35
CA MET A 221 -8.22 -18.14 11.27
C MET A 221 -8.98 -16.81 11.28
N ARG A 222 -8.26 -15.70 11.50
CA ARG A 222 -8.80 -14.32 11.44
C ARG A 222 -8.06 -13.51 10.40
N LYS A 223 -8.79 -12.68 9.67
CA LYS A 223 -8.22 -11.81 8.63
C LYS A 223 -7.56 -10.58 9.28
N VAL A 224 -6.33 -10.29 8.84
CA VAL A 224 -5.54 -9.12 9.25
C VAL A 224 -5.29 -8.14 8.11
N GLY A 225 -5.36 -8.62 6.86
CA GLY A 225 -5.10 -7.80 5.68
C GLY A 225 -6.02 -8.18 4.52
N GLY A 226 -6.49 -7.18 3.80
CA GLY A 226 -7.26 -7.36 2.57
C GLY A 226 -6.46 -6.90 1.36
N ASN A 227 -6.53 -7.68 0.26
CA ASN A 227 -5.81 -7.37 -0.97
C ASN A 227 -6.76 -7.06 -2.13
N ALA A 228 -6.30 -6.22 -3.03
CA ALA A 228 -6.95 -5.97 -4.31
C ALA A 228 -5.92 -5.64 -5.39
N GLN A 229 -6.33 -5.88 -6.64
CA GLN A 229 -5.42 -5.94 -7.77
C GLN A 229 -6.07 -5.44 -9.06
N ALA A 230 -5.23 -4.98 -9.99
CA ALA A 230 -5.59 -4.72 -11.37
C ALA A 230 -4.44 -5.08 -12.30
N PHE A 231 -4.76 -5.59 -13.49
CA PHE A 231 -3.82 -6.02 -14.50
C PHE A 231 -4.02 -5.22 -15.78
N SER A 232 -2.91 -4.80 -16.37
CA SER A 232 -2.84 -4.22 -17.71
C SER A 232 -1.85 -5.05 -18.55
N LYS A 233 -1.66 -4.66 -19.80
CA LYS A 233 -0.80 -5.39 -20.75
C LYS A 233 0.61 -5.66 -20.20
N ASN A 234 1.20 -4.67 -19.52
CA ASN A 234 2.62 -4.71 -19.11
C ASN A 234 2.80 -4.67 -17.58
N TYR A 235 1.75 -4.34 -16.84
CA TYR A 235 1.82 -4.01 -15.42
C TYR A 235 0.70 -4.65 -14.62
N PHE A 236 0.99 -4.90 -13.34
CA PHE A 236 -0.05 -5.13 -12.35
C PHE A 236 0.14 -4.16 -11.18
N VAL A 237 -0.94 -3.89 -10.49
CA VAL A 237 -0.91 -3.37 -9.14
C VAL A 237 -1.44 -4.43 -8.19
N HIS A 238 -0.78 -4.58 -7.05
CA HIS A 238 -1.29 -5.29 -5.90
C HIS A 238 -1.16 -4.36 -4.70
N HIS A 239 -2.29 -3.98 -4.11
CA HIS A 239 -2.28 -3.24 -2.85
C HIS A 239 -2.87 -4.06 -1.70
N THR A 240 -2.38 -3.77 -0.50
CA THR A 240 -2.75 -4.45 0.73
C THR A 240 -3.09 -3.38 1.76
N SER A 241 -4.20 -3.58 2.47
CA SER A 241 -4.55 -2.81 3.66
C SER A 241 -4.46 -3.74 4.87
N PHE A 242 -3.43 -3.55 5.71
CA PHE A 242 -3.34 -4.24 6.99
C PHE A 242 -4.07 -3.43 8.06
N LEU A 243 -4.94 -4.11 8.80
CA LEU A 243 -5.66 -3.53 9.92
C LEU A 243 -4.74 -3.45 11.12
N TRP A 244 -4.17 -2.28 11.39
CA TRP A 244 -3.24 -2.10 12.52
C TRP A 244 -3.95 -2.18 13.86
N SER A 245 -5.09 -1.48 13.97
CA SER A 245 -5.99 -1.48 15.12
C SER A 245 -7.45 -1.57 14.66
N CYS A 246 -8.35 -2.01 15.54
CA CYS A 246 -9.77 -2.20 15.20
C CYS A 246 -10.67 -1.30 16.07
N ASP A 247 -11.50 -0.48 15.42
CA ASP A 247 -12.73 0.04 16.02
C ASP A 247 -13.91 -0.75 15.47
N TYR A 248 -14.23 -1.87 16.14
CA TYR A 248 -15.32 -2.75 15.70
C TYR A 248 -16.69 -2.08 15.79
N ASP A 249 -16.89 -1.21 16.78
CA ASP A 249 -18.20 -0.58 17.03
C ASP A 249 -18.52 0.47 15.97
N GLU A 250 -17.54 1.29 15.57
CA GLU A 250 -17.71 2.22 14.46
C GLU A 250 -17.81 1.47 13.13
N MET A 251 -16.97 0.45 12.90
CA MET A 251 -17.02 -0.36 11.68
C MET A 251 -18.40 -1.01 11.48
N GLU A 252 -18.99 -1.57 12.52
CA GLU A 252 -20.33 -2.18 12.47
C GLU A 252 -21.48 -1.16 12.38
N ARG A 253 -21.22 0.13 12.64
CA ARG A 253 -22.17 1.22 12.35
C ARG A 253 -22.06 1.72 10.91
N VAL A 254 -20.85 1.73 10.35
CA VAL A 254 -20.58 2.30 9.02
C VAL A 254 -20.88 1.28 7.91
N ILE A 255 -20.39 0.04 8.04
CA ILE A 255 -20.49 -0.98 7.00
C ILE A 255 -21.28 -2.22 7.41
N VAL A 256 -22.06 -2.79 6.49
CA VAL A 256 -22.78 -4.04 6.69
C VAL A 256 -21.86 -5.26 6.54
N ASN A 257 -22.33 -6.43 6.99
CA ASN A 257 -21.72 -7.69 6.61
C ASN A 257 -21.91 -7.91 5.09
N PRO A 258 -20.84 -8.20 4.34
CA PRO A 258 -20.93 -8.33 2.89
C PRO A 258 -21.76 -9.57 2.51
N SER A 259 -22.70 -9.41 1.58
CA SER A 259 -23.51 -10.52 1.05
C SER A 259 -22.64 -11.52 0.26
N LYS A 260 -21.68 -11.01 -0.52
CA LYS A 260 -20.64 -11.80 -1.18
C LYS A 260 -19.39 -11.81 -0.30
N GLN A 261 -19.09 -12.96 0.29
CA GLN A 261 -17.98 -13.16 1.23
C GLN A 261 -17.21 -14.45 0.89
N PRO A 262 -15.93 -14.56 1.25
CA PRO A 262 -15.19 -15.81 1.08
C PRO A 262 -15.77 -16.90 1.99
N GLN A 263 -15.67 -18.17 1.58
CA GLN A 263 -16.31 -19.29 2.28
C GLN A 263 -15.82 -19.40 3.74
N TYR A 264 -14.52 -19.19 3.97
CA TYR A 264 -13.91 -19.25 5.30
C TYR A 264 -14.34 -18.12 6.25
N ARG A 265 -14.96 -17.04 5.76
CA ARG A 265 -15.62 -16.05 6.64
C ARG A 265 -16.74 -16.71 7.42
N ASN A 266 -17.43 -17.69 6.83
CA ASN A 266 -18.48 -18.47 7.47
C ASN A 266 -19.55 -17.58 8.14
N LYS A 267 -19.94 -16.49 7.48
CA LYS A 267 -20.94 -15.51 7.96
C LYS A 267 -20.61 -14.83 9.29
N ARG A 268 -19.37 -14.96 9.79
CA ARG A 268 -18.89 -14.22 10.97
C ARG A 268 -19.10 -12.72 10.77
N ASN A 269 -19.48 -12.04 11.85
CA ASN A 269 -19.49 -10.58 11.91
C ASN A 269 -18.05 -10.03 11.79
N HIS A 270 -17.91 -8.72 11.72
CA HIS A 270 -16.59 -8.10 11.56
C HIS A 270 -15.68 -8.41 12.76
N ARG A 271 -16.22 -8.38 13.99
CA ARG A 271 -15.49 -8.70 15.22
C ARG A 271 -14.89 -10.10 15.25
N ASP A 272 -15.65 -11.11 14.83
CA ASP A 272 -15.25 -12.52 14.87
C ASP A 272 -14.39 -12.92 13.66
N PHE A 273 -14.48 -12.16 12.56
CA PHE A 273 -13.74 -12.44 11.32
C PHE A 273 -12.40 -11.72 11.23
N LEU A 274 -12.36 -10.45 11.61
CA LEU A 274 -11.18 -9.60 11.55
C LEU A 274 -10.40 -9.67 12.85
N THR A 275 -9.11 -9.36 12.80
CA THR A 275 -8.27 -9.10 13.98
C THR A 275 -7.21 -8.06 13.59
N SER A 276 -6.66 -7.37 14.59
CA SER A 276 -5.66 -6.33 14.36
C SER A 276 -4.23 -6.89 14.31
N MET A 277 -3.33 -6.21 13.60
CA MET A 277 -1.90 -6.54 13.58
C MET A 277 -1.27 -6.32 14.97
N GLU A 278 -1.71 -5.30 15.70
CA GLU A 278 -1.24 -4.99 17.06
C GLU A 278 -1.54 -6.13 18.04
N GLU A 279 -2.73 -6.76 17.96
CA GLU A 279 -3.07 -7.95 18.73
C GLU A 279 -2.24 -9.19 18.32
N CYS A 280 -1.91 -9.32 17.02
CA CYS A 280 -1.24 -10.51 16.49
C CYS A 280 0.29 -10.49 16.64
N LEU A 281 0.88 -9.31 16.86
CA LEU A 281 2.33 -9.12 16.97
C LEU A 281 2.74 -8.58 18.35
N PRO A 282 2.53 -9.32 19.45
CA PRO A 282 2.88 -8.85 20.78
C PRO A 282 4.42 -8.72 20.94
N GLY A 283 4.90 -7.61 21.50
CA GLY A 283 6.32 -7.43 21.83
C GLY A 283 6.90 -6.06 21.49
N ARG A 284 8.02 -5.70 22.13
CA ARG A 284 8.75 -4.45 21.84
C ARG A 284 9.38 -4.56 20.44
N GLY A 285 9.01 -3.65 19.53
CA GLY A 285 9.57 -3.56 18.18
C GLY A 285 8.61 -3.89 17.02
N ASN A 286 7.40 -4.38 17.32
CA ASN A 286 6.34 -4.59 16.33
C ASN A 286 5.48 -3.33 16.17
N THR A 287 6.09 -2.26 15.67
CA THR A 287 5.43 -0.98 15.36
C THR A 287 5.19 -0.86 13.86
N PRO A 288 4.30 0.04 13.39
CA PRO A 288 4.12 0.28 11.96
C PRO A 288 5.44 0.62 11.27
N MET A 289 6.22 1.51 11.89
CA MET A 289 7.56 1.90 11.43
C MET A 289 8.52 0.69 11.35
N GLY A 290 8.51 -0.19 12.37
CA GLY A 290 9.33 -1.40 12.37
C GLY A 290 8.97 -2.36 11.23
N LEU A 291 7.67 -2.54 10.95
CA LEU A 291 7.20 -3.38 9.85
C LEU A 291 7.52 -2.78 8.48
N ILE A 292 7.37 -1.46 8.31
CA ILE A 292 7.82 -0.75 7.12
C ILE A 292 9.32 -0.98 6.91
N GLY A 293 10.15 -0.77 7.93
CA GLY A 293 11.59 -0.96 7.85
C GLY A 293 11.99 -2.38 7.43
N LYS A 294 11.37 -3.41 8.02
CA LYS A 294 11.55 -4.82 7.63
C LYS A 294 11.12 -5.08 6.18
N PHE A 295 9.98 -4.53 5.77
CA PHE A 295 9.45 -4.68 4.41
C PHE A 295 10.37 -4.07 3.35
N VAL A 296 10.81 -2.83 3.56
CA VAL A 296 11.73 -2.14 2.63
C VAL A 296 13.10 -2.85 2.60
N SER A 297 13.60 -3.31 3.75
CA SER A 297 14.84 -4.11 3.82
C SER A 297 14.71 -5.43 3.05
N ASN A 298 13.55 -6.09 3.12
CA ASN A 298 13.29 -7.30 2.35
C ASN A 298 13.26 -7.02 0.83
N ILE A 299 12.72 -5.87 0.40
CA ILE A 299 12.76 -5.47 -1.02
C ILE A 299 14.20 -5.29 -1.50
N ARG A 300 15.06 -4.61 -0.73
CA ARG A 300 16.50 -4.49 -1.05
C ARG A 300 17.16 -5.84 -1.22
N ARG A 301 16.87 -6.79 -0.31
CA ARG A 301 17.36 -8.16 -0.38
C ARG A 301 16.90 -8.86 -1.68
N LEU A 302 15.63 -8.74 -2.05
CA LEU A 302 15.09 -9.31 -3.29
C LEU A 302 15.78 -8.73 -4.54
N ILE A 303 16.02 -7.42 -4.56
CA ILE A 303 16.71 -6.75 -5.67
C ILE A 303 18.17 -7.21 -5.77
N ASN A 304 18.89 -7.33 -4.66
CA ASN A 304 20.26 -7.89 -4.66
C ASN A 304 20.28 -9.29 -5.24
N GLN A 305 19.44 -10.19 -4.72
CA GLN A 305 19.35 -11.57 -5.21
C GLN A 305 19.02 -11.66 -6.70
N ARG A 306 18.21 -10.72 -7.21
CA ARG A 306 17.88 -10.65 -8.63
C ARG A 306 19.05 -10.17 -9.48
N ASN A 307 19.79 -9.17 -8.99
CA ASN A 307 20.96 -8.62 -9.67
C ASN A 307 22.11 -9.63 -9.70
N ASP A 308 22.32 -10.39 -8.62
CA ASP A 308 23.36 -11.44 -8.54
C ASP A 308 23.13 -12.56 -9.56
N LYS A 309 21.87 -12.83 -9.92
CA LYS A 309 21.49 -13.85 -10.91
C LYS A 309 21.51 -13.34 -12.37
N ASN A 310 21.46 -12.03 -12.58
CA ASN A 310 21.30 -11.43 -13.92
C ASN A 310 22.49 -10.55 -14.30
N ASN A 311 23.38 -11.08 -15.14
CA ASN A 311 24.57 -10.35 -15.59
C ASN A 311 24.29 -9.19 -16.57
N TYR A 312 23.07 -9.08 -17.12
CA TYR A 312 22.80 -8.17 -18.24
C TYR A 312 21.88 -6.98 -17.91
N SER A 313 21.13 -7.01 -16.81
CA SER A 313 20.21 -5.92 -16.48
C SER A 313 19.97 -5.78 -14.98
N LEU A 314 20.58 -4.74 -14.41
CA LEU A 314 20.50 -4.43 -12.99
C LEU A 314 19.26 -3.60 -12.66
N TRP A 315 18.58 -4.01 -11.59
CA TRP A 315 17.53 -3.24 -10.93
C TRP A 315 18.15 -2.29 -9.90
N GLN A 316 17.75 -1.02 -9.96
CA GLN A 316 18.00 -0.07 -8.89
C GLN A 316 16.80 0.03 -7.95
N PHE A 317 17.08 0.27 -6.68
CA PHE A 317 16.08 0.63 -5.69
C PHE A 317 16.30 2.07 -5.23
N ASN A 318 15.43 2.97 -5.67
CA ASN A 318 15.55 4.40 -5.38
C ASN A 318 14.40 4.87 -4.47
N GLU A 319 14.64 5.91 -3.69
CA GLU A 319 13.61 6.62 -2.95
C GLU A 319 13.26 7.93 -3.65
N ILE A 320 11.97 8.28 -3.65
CA ILE A 320 11.54 9.65 -3.94
C ILE A 320 11.00 10.26 -2.66
N HIS A 321 11.80 11.16 -2.08
CA HIS A 321 11.44 11.91 -0.91
C HIS A 321 10.58 13.11 -1.30
N LEU A 322 9.35 13.13 -0.79
CA LEU A 322 8.34 14.14 -1.09
C LEU A 322 8.54 15.48 -0.36
N GLY A 323 9.48 15.54 0.60
CA GLY A 323 9.76 16.75 1.37
C GLY A 323 8.67 17.14 2.40
N ILE A 324 7.67 16.29 2.62
CA ILE A 324 6.55 16.54 3.54
C ILE A 324 6.66 15.79 4.88
N HIS A 325 7.67 14.92 5.02
CA HIS A 325 7.91 14.13 6.22
C HIS A 325 9.13 14.66 6.96
N GLY A 326 9.02 14.77 8.30
CA GLY A 326 10.13 15.22 9.15
C GLY A 326 11.15 14.11 9.44
N ASN A 327 10.70 12.85 9.53
CA ASN A 327 11.53 11.68 9.80
C ASN A 327 11.31 10.61 8.72
N SER A 328 12.39 9.94 8.30
CA SER A 328 12.28 8.76 7.44
C SER A 328 11.83 7.55 8.27
N PRO A 329 10.91 6.70 7.77
CA PRO A 329 10.56 5.44 8.43
C PRO A 329 11.71 4.41 8.36
N ILE A 330 12.79 4.74 7.66
CA ILE A 330 13.97 3.90 7.47
C ILE A 330 15.07 4.41 8.38
N ALA A 331 15.72 3.47 9.09
CA ALA A 331 16.79 3.78 10.02
C ALA A 331 17.94 4.52 9.33
N GLU A 332 18.43 5.56 9.99
CA GLU A 332 19.55 6.37 9.51
C GLU A 332 20.82 5.52 9.33
N GLY A 333 21.51 5.68 8.19
CA GLY A 333 22.71 4.90 7.85
C GLY A 333 22.45 3.54 7.16
N ALA A 334 21.20 3.07 7.09
CA ALA A 334 20.87 1.88 6.32
C ALA A 334 21.04 2.16 4.81
N GLN A 335 22.02 1.53 4.15
CA GLN A 335 22.24 1.63 2.71
C GLN A 335 21.18 0.81 1.93
N ILE A 336 19.91 1.18 2.07
CA ILE A 336 18.78 0.52 1.42
C ILE A 336 18.63 1.00 -0.03
N PHE A 337 18.69 2.30 -0.25
CA PHE A 337 18.47 2.89 -1.57
C PHE A 337 19.78 3.19 -2.29
N ASP A 338 19.81 2.90 -3.59
CA ASP A 338 20.90 3.26 -4.48
C ASP A 338 20.95 4.78 -4.69
N GLN A 339 19.78 5.44 -4.76
CA GLN A 339 19.64 6.89 -4.86
C GLN A 339 18.42 7.40 -4.10
N VAL A 340 18.51 8.63 -3.58
CA VAL A 340 17.39 9.35 -2.96
C VAL A 340 17.18 10.64 -3.76
N HIS A 341 15.99 10.77 -4.35
CA HIS A 341 15.59 11.95 -5.11
C HIS A 341 14.66 12.81 -4.25
N THR A 342 15.00 14.08 -4.06
CA THR A 342 14.10 15.02 -3.38
C THR A 342 13.32 15.79 -4.43
N VAL A 343 12.01 15.62 -4.42
CA VAL A 343 11.09 16.16 -5.43
C VAL A 343 9.99 16.94 -4.72
N ASP A 344 9.74 18.16 -5.18
CA ASP A 344 8.64 18.99 -4.67
C ASP A 344 7.29 18.29 -4.91
N VAL A 345 6.40 18.35 -3.93
CA VAL A 345 5.09 17.69 -4.00
C VAL A 345 4.23 18.19 -5.17
N ASP A 346 4.42 19.43 -5.62
CA ASP A 346 3.71 20.04 -6.76
C ASP A 346 3.91 19.26 -8.08
N ILE A 347 5.00 18.51 -8.20
CA ILE A 347 5.27 17.66 -9.37
C ILE A 347 4.23 16.55 -9.48
N TRP A 348 3.74 15.99 -8.37
CA TRP A 348 2.71 14.94 -8.38
C TRP A 348 1.34 15.47 -8.73
N LYS A 349 1.02 16.67 -8.25
CA LYS A 349 -0.18 17.41 -8.64
C LYS A 349 -0.19 17.69 -10.14
N LYS A 350 0.93 18.14 -10.71
CA LYS A 350 1.08 18.33 -12.17
C LYS A 350 0.93 17.02 -12.94
N LEU A 351 1.52 15.93 -12.43
CA LEU A 351 1.37 14.60 -13.03
C LEU A 351 -0.09 14.16 -13.06
N PHE A 352 -0.80 14.29 -11.93
CA PHE A 352 -2.21 13.92 -11.82
C PHE A 352 -3.11 14.77 -12.71
N ARG A 353 -2.84 16.08 -12.83
CA ARG A 353 -3.54 16.97 -13.77
C ARG A 353 -3.33 16.53 -15.21
N SER A 354 -2.10 16.17 -15.59
CA SER A 354 -1.79 15.65 -16.92
C SER A 354 -2.53 14.34 -17.20
N PHE A 355 -2.51 13.39 -16.24
CA PHE A 355 -3.28 12.14 -16.30
C PHE A 355 -4.79 12.35 -16.49
N SER A 356 -5.33 13.38 -15.85
CA SER A 356 -6.77 13.66 -15.89
C SER A 356 -7.21 14.45 -17.13
N SER A 357 -6.30 15.11 -17.84
CA SER A 357 -6.62 16.02 -18.96
C SER A 357 -6.09 15.57 -20.32
N SER A 358 -5.05 14.73 -20.38
CA SER A 358 -4.50 14.24 -21.66
C SER A 358 -5.51 13.38 -22.41
N GLU A 359 -5.58 13.54 -23.74
CA GLU A 359 -6.43 12.73 -24.62
C GLU A 359 -6.19 11.22 -24.46
N GLU A 360 -4.95 10.82 -24.18
CA GLU A 360 -4.53 9.42 -24.07
C GLU A 360 -5.01 8.76 -22.77
N THR A 361 -5.21 9.55 -21.71
CA THR A 361 -5.38 9.03 -20.35
C THR A 361 -6.61 9.53 -19.60
N LYS A 362 -7.26 10.63 -20.05
CA LYS A 362 -8.43 11.24 -19.39
C LYS A 362 -9.57 10.24 -19.11
N ASN A 363 -9.74 9.24 -19.97
CA ASN A 363 -10.79 8.23 -19.86
C ASN A 363 -10.38 7.00 -19.02
N LEU A 364 -9.14 6.93 -18.53
CA LEU A 364 -8.64 5.78 -17.76
C LEU A 364 -8.91 5.87 -16.27
N ARG A 365 -9.13 7.10 -15.76
CA ARG A 365 -9.31 7.37 -14.33
C ARG A 365 -10.62 6.77 -13.84
N SER A 366 -10.55 5.85 -12.89
CA SER A 366 -11.69 5.16 -12.29
C SER A 366 -11.93 5.52 -10.83
N THR A 367 -10.87 5.94 -10.13
CA THR A 367 -10.93 6.40 -8.74
C THR A 367 -11.74 7.68 -8.64
N ARG A 368 -12.79 7.69 -7.81
CA ARG A 368 -13.72 8.81 -7.65
C ARG A 368 -14.29 8.88 -6.25
N LEU A 369 -14.61 10.10 -5.81
CA LEU A 369 -15.51 10.31 -4.68
C LEU A 369 -16.93 10.00 -5.09
N LEU A 370 -17.71 9.53 -4.13
CA LEU A 370 -19.11 9.21 -4.28
C LEU A 370 -19.96 9.99 -3.27
N ASP A 371 -21.20 10.29 -3.64
CA ASP A 371 -22.23 10.65 -2.68
C ASP A 371 -22.83 9.38 -1.99
N PRO A 372 -23.66 9.53 -0.96
CA PRO A 372 -24.31 8.39 -0.32
C PRO A 372 -25.26 7.57 -1.21
N LEU A 373 -25.65 8.08 -2.39
CA LEU A 373 -26.42 7.37 -3.39
C LEU A 373 -25.53 6.59 -4.38
N GLY A 374 -24.20 6.73 -4.26
CA GLY A 374 -23.21 6.12 -5.14
C GLY A 374 -22.98 6.86 -6.46
N LYS A 375 -23.44 8.11 -6.60
CA LYS A 375 -23.11 8.95 -7.75
C LYS A 375 -21.73 9.55 -7.58
N VAL A 376 -21.00 9.67 -8.68
CA VAL A 376 -19.70 10.34 -8.71
C VAL A 376 -19.89 11.83 -8.42
N ILE A 377 -19.09 12.38 -7.50
CA ILE A 377 -19.05 13.81 -7.18
C ILE A 377 -17.70 14.43 -7.57
N SER A 378 -17.64 15.76 -7.62
CA SER A 378 -16.41 16.50 -7.92
C SER A 378 -15.33 16.23 -6.88
N ASP A 379 -14.06 16.29 -7.31
CA ASP A 379 -12.91 16.26 -6.41
C ASP A 379 -12.90 17.46 -5.46
N ASP A 380 -13.58 18.56 -5.81
CA ASP A 380 -13.75 19.74 -4.94
C ASP A 380 -14.56 19.45 -3.67
N ALA A 381 -15.32 18.34 -3.65
CA ALA A 381 -16.02 17.88 -2.45
C ALA A 381 -15.05 17.28 -1.40
N PHE A 382 -13.78 17.07 -1.76
CA PHE A 382 -12.75 16.66 -0.81
C PHE A 382 -12.34 17.84 0.07
N CYS A 383 -12.85 17.88 1.30
CA CYS A 383 -12.65 19.02 2.20
C CYS A 383 -11.25 19.06 2.86
N GLU A 384 -10.54 17.94 2.92
CA GLU A 384 -9.25 17.79 3.61
C GLU A 384 -8.05 18.41 2.87
N PRO A 385 -7.05 18.99 3.56
CA PRO A 385 -5.81 19.44 2.93
C PRO A 385 -5.26 18.40 1.96
N SER A 386 -4.87 18.82 0.76
CA SER A 386 -4.55 17.91 -0.32
C SER A 386 -3.24 18.28 -1.00
N PHE A 387 -2.38 17.28 -1.17
CA PHE A 387 -1.13 17.32 -1.92
C PHE A 387 -1.32 17.09 -3.43
N ILE A 388 -2.40 16.39 -3.83
CA ILE A 388 -2.67 16.00 -5.22
C ILE A 388 -3.67 16.93 -5.91
N LEU A 389 -4.72 17.33 -5.21
CA LEU A 389 -5.85 18.06 -5.80
C LEU A 389 -5.65 19.58 -5.75
N ARG A 390 -5.07 20.11 -4.66
CA ARG A 390 -5.08 21.55 -4.35
C ARG A 390 -3.73 22.24 -4.36
#